data_AF-A0A4Q3TWD5-F1
#
_entry.id   AF-A0A4Q3TWD5-F1
#
_cell.length_a   1.000
_cell.length_b   1.000
_cell.length_c   1.000
_cell.angle_alpha   90.00
_cell.angle_beta   90.00
_cell.angle_gamma   90.00
#
_symmetry.space_group_name_H-M   'P 1'
#
loop_
_entity.id
_entity.type
_entity.pdbx_description
1 polymer ?
#
loop_
_entity_poly.entity_id
_entity_poly.type
_entity_poly.pdbx_seq_one_letter_code
_entity_poly.pdbx_strand_id
1 'polypeptide(L)'
;MTDLAAEDRLDLNACDREPIHVPEAIQPHGLLFVVDPADLTVRREAGRVARITGAETWVGRSLEGLVGERLANRLRAGGAVEDGFVTRWRGVDALDYDVIARPQGANLIIEIEQSSQGALPGIELISRIDAAAGAFERASSVRAVCESAAEAFRALTGFDRIMIYRFLDDDAGQVVAESRSLEVESFQNHHFPATDIPRQARALYIRNPVRVIPDARYTPEPLHPAAPGDPLDMSDCGLRSVSPVHLKYLDNMGVRASASVSIIIDGELWGLVACHSARPQLLPFEVRMA
;
A
#
# COMPACT_ATOMS: atom_id res chain seq x y z
N MET A 1 -14.10 -3.56 44.11
CA MET A 1 -12.97 -4.04 43.30
C MET A 1 -13.56 -4.78 42.12
N THR A 2 -14.03 -3.98 41.16
CA THR A 2 -14.78 -4.40 39.98
C THR A 2 -13.83 -5.04 38.98
N ASP A 3 -14.24 -6.21 38.52
CA ASP A 3 -13.47 -7.17 37.73
C ASP A 3 -13.19 -6.63 36.32
N LEU A 4 -11.91 -6.31 36.05
CA LEU A 4 -11.37 -5.76 34.80
C LEU A 4 -11.13 -6.85 33.72
N ALA A 5 -11.82 -7.98 33.79
CA ALA A 5 -11.57 -9.16 32.96
C ALA A 5 -12.57 -9.35 31.81
N ALA A 6 -13.04 -8.28 31.16
CA ALA A 6 -14.08 -8.37 30.14
C ALA A 6 -13.78 -7.70 28.77
N GLU A 7 -12.58 -7.15 28.53
CA GLU A 7 -12.38 -6.23 27.38
C GLU A 7 -11.50 -6.69 26.20
N ASP A 8 -11.01 -7.93 26.09
CA ASP A 8 -10.15 -8.31 24.94
C ASP A 8 -10.59 -9.59 24.19
N ARG A 9 -11.90 -9.79 24.03
CA ARG A 9 -12.43 -10.68 22.98
C ARG A 9 -12.77 -9.83 21.76
N LEU A 10 -11.76 -9.55 20.93
CA LEU A 10 -11.97 -9.11 19.54
C LEU A 10 -12.99 -10.05 18.89
N ASP A 11 -14.20 -9.54 18.67
CA ASP A 11 -15.27 -10.29 18.00
C ASP A 11 -14.87 -10.46 16.54
N LEU A 12 -14.50 -11.68 16.13
CA LEU A 12 -14.06 -11.98 14.77
C LEU A 12 -15.14 -11.66 13.73
N ASN A 13 -16.43 -11.61 14.11
CA ASN A 13 -17.51 -11.15 13.24
C ASN A 13 -17.56 -9.61 13.09
N ALA A 14 -16.93 -8.86 13.99
CA ALA A 14 -16.81 -7.41 13.90
C ALA A 14 -15.75 -6.99 12.87
N CYS A 15 -14.74 -7.83 12.61
CA CYS A 15 -13.69 -7.58 11.60
C CYS A 15 -14.25 -7.48 10.18
N ASP A 16 -15.32 -8.23 9.86
CA ASP A 16 -16.01 -8.16 8.57
C ASP A 16 -16.85 -6.88 8.39
N ARG A 17 -17.09 -6.13 9.47
CA ARG A 17 -17.93 -4.91 9.48
C ARG A 17 -17.15 -3.61 9.59
N GLU A 18 -15.87 -3.65 9.98
CA GLU A 18 -15.02 -2.47 10.04
C GLU A 18 -14.89 -1.86 8.65
N PRO A 19 -15.29 -0.60 8.38
CA PRO A 19 -15.27 -0.05 7.04
C PRO A 19 -13.84 0.37 6.64
N ILE A 20 -12.98 -0.61 6.34
CA ILE A 20 -11.55 -0.41 6.07
C ILE A 20 -11.25 0.40 4.81
N HIS A 21 -12.26 0.67 3.98
CA HIS A 21 -12.17 1.53 2.81
C HIS A 21 -12.30 3.02 3.15
N VAL A 22 -12.86 3.39 4.32
CA VAL A 22 -13.04 4.79 4.75
C VAL A 22 -12.38 5.08 6.11
N PRO A 23 -11.07 4.80 6.31
CA PRO A 23 -10.45 5.03 7.61
C PRO A 23 -10.26 6.51 7.96
N GLU A 24 -10.47 7.44 7.00
CA GLU A 24 -10.30 8.88 7.17
C GLU A 24 -8.91 9.29 7.70
N ALA A 25 -7.90 8.46 7.43
CA ALA A 25 -6.52 8.64 7.83
C ALA A 25 -5.58 7.94 6.84
N ILE A 26 -4.33 8.39 6.81
CA ILE A 26 -3.24 7.79 6.03
C ILE A 26 -2.13 7.26 6.91
N GLN A 27 -1.26 6.46 6.31
CA GLN A 27 0.05 6.11 6.85
C GLN A 27 1.02 7.31 6.71
N PRO A 28 1.99 7.51 7.63
CA PRO A 28 2.78 8.74 7.73
C PRO A 28 3.96 8.85 6.73
N HIS A 29 4.03 7.96 5.73
CA HIS A 29 5.12 7.94 4.73
C HIS A 29 4.82 8.79 3.49
N GLY A 30 3.82 9.68 3.60
CA GLY A 30 3.45 10.61 2.55
C GLY A 30 2.46 11.67 3.03
N LEU A 31 1.90 12.38 2.07
CA LEU A 31 0.81 13.33 2.21
C LEU A 31 -0.34 12.89 1.31
N LEU A 32 -1.57 13.22 1.72
CA LEU A 32 -2.74 13.11 0.87
C LEU A 32 -3.46 14.45 0.84
N PHE A 33 -3.82 14.91 -0.35
CA PHE A 33 -4.65 16.09 -0.57
C PHE A 33 -5.92 15.71 -1.32
N VAL A 34 -7.07 16.16 -0.82
CA VAL A 34 -8.34 16.16 -1.54
C VAL A 34 -8.52 17.54 -2.15
N VAL A 35 -8.56 17.61 -3.47
CA VAL A 35 -8.43 18.86 -4.22
C VAL A 35 -9.65 19.08 -5.12
N ASP A 36 -10.08 20.34 -5.24
CA ASP A 36 -11.03 20.73 -6.28
C ASP A 36 -10.33 20.71 -7.64
N PRO A 37 -10.76 19.88 -8.61
CA PRO A 37 -10.09 19.79 -9.91
C PRO A 37 -10.17 21.07 -10.74
N ALA A 38 -11.12 21.99 -10.47
CA ALA A 38 -11.30 23.19 -11.28
C ALA A 38 -10.21 24.25 -11.05
N ASP A 39 -9.83 24.48 -9.80
CA ASP A 39 -8.90 25.55 -9.40
C ASP A 39 -7.68 25.04 -8.61
N LEU A 40 -7.63 23.72 -8.34
CA LEU A 40 -6.65 23.06 -7.49
C LEU A 40 -6.67 23.52 -6.03
N THR A 41 -7.79 24.03 -5.54
CA THR A 41 -7.94 24.38 -4.12
C THR A 41 -7.98 23.11 -3.27
N VAL A 42 -7.08 23.04 -2.28
CA VAL A 42 -7.05 21.93 -1.32
C VAL A 42 -8.25 22.05 -0.38
N ARG A 43 -9.11 21.03 -0.37
CA ARG A 43 -10.27 20.95 0.51
C ARG A 43 -9.95 20.24 1.81
N ARG A 44 -9.12 19.19 1.74
CA ARG A 44 -8.68 18.39 2.88
C ARG A 44 -7.24 17.93 2.67
N GLU A 45 -6.52 17.73 3.76
CA GLU A 45 -5.14 17.23 3.75
C GLU A 45 -4.89 16.24 4.88
N ALA A 46 -3.91 15.36 4.71
CA ALA A 46 -3.41 14.47 5.75
C ALA A 46 -1.90 14.29 5.62
N GLY A 47 -1.27 13.88 6.72
CA GLY A 47 0.17 13.65 6.80
C GLY A 47 0.95 14.82 7.39
N ARG A 48 2.28 14.73 7.31
CA ARG A 48 3.20 15.69 7.93
C ARG A 48 3.42 16.93 7.06
N VAL A 49 2.33 17.64 6.77
CA VAL A 49 2.28 18.77 5.81
C VAL A 49 3.36 19.81 6.12
N ALA A 50 3.41 20.34 7.34
CA ALA A 50 4.39 21.34 7.76
C ALA A 50 5.85 20.91 7.51
N ARG A 51 6.17 19.64 7.81
CA ARG A 51 7.52 19.11 7.65
C ARG A 51 7.92 19.00 6.17
N ILE A 52 7.02 18.54 5.32
CA ILE A 52 7.32 18.19 3.93
C ILE A 52 7.19 19.42 3.01
N THR A 53 6.24 20.30 3.29
CA THR A 53 5.92 21.46 2.44
C THR A 53 6.39 22.81 3.01
N GLY A 54 6.76 22.87 4.30
CA GLY A 54 7.17 24.11 4.97
C GLY A 54 6.01 25.06 5.32
N ALA A 55 4.76 24.61 5.23
CA ALA A 55 3.57 25.39 5.55
C ALA A 55 2.68 24.59 6.51
N GLU A 56 2.13 25.25 7.53
CA GLU A 56 1.28 24.58 8.53
C GLU A 56 0.05 23.91 7.94
N THR A 57 -0.53 24.51 6.89
CA THR A 57 -1.67 23.94 6.16
C THR A 57 -1.72 24.43 4.72
N TRP A 58 -2.27 23.59 3.84
CA TRP A 58 -2.70 23.95 2.49
C TRP A 58 -4.20 24.05 2.31
N VAL A 59 -5.01 23.69 3.31
CA VAL A 59 -6.49 23.78 3.22
C VAL A 59 -6.91 25.22 2.84
N GLY A 60 -7.75 25.33 1.81
CA GLY A 60 -8.23 26.59 1.24
C GLY A 60 -7.23 27.30 0.34
N ARG A 61 -6.03 26.75 0.11
CA ARG A 61 -5.01 27.30 -0.80
C ARG A 61 -4.97 26.48 -2.08
N SER A 62 -4.56 27.10 -3.17
CA SER A 62 -4.29 26.38 -4.41
C SER A 62 -2.99 25.58 -4.28
N LEU A 63 -3.05 24.30 -4.64
CA LEU A 63 -1.90 23.41 -4.65
C LEU A 63 -0.83 23.86 -5.66
N GLU A 64 -1.19 24.69 -6.64
CA GLU A 64 -0.23 25.31 -7.56
C GLU A 64 0.88 26.05 -6.81
N GLY A 65 0.58 26.67 -5.66
CA GLY A 65 1.59 27.32 -4.82
C GLY A 65 2.62 26.36 -4.21
N LEU A 66 2.30 25.06 -4.13
CA LEU A 66 3.19 24.01 -3.64
C LEU A 66 3.99 23.37 -4.78
N VAL A 67 3.29 23.01 -5.85
CA VAL A 67 3.87 22.18 -6.92
C VAL A 67 4.41 22.98 -8.11
N GLY A 68 4.08 24.27 -8.17
CA GLY A 68 4.41 25.16 -9.28
C GLY A 68 3.48 25.01 -10.49
N GLU A 69 3.44 26.05 -11.32
CA GLU A 69 2.55 26.18 -12.48
C GLU A 69 2.64 25.00 -13.45
N ARG A 70 3.85 24.52 -13.74
CA ARG A 70 4.07 23.41 -14.68
C ARG A 70 3.37 22.12 -14.23
N LEU A 71 3.46 21.77 -12.95
CA LEU A 71 2.80 20.57 -12.43
C LEU A 71 1.29 20.79 -12.30
N ALA A 72 0.87 21.97 -11.85
CA ALA A 72 -0.53 22.35 -11.78
C ALA A 72 -1.25 22.19 -13.13
N ASN A 73 -0.62 22.64 -14.22
CA ASN A 73 -1.19 22.49 -15.57
C ASN A 73 -1.31 21.02 -16.00
N ARG A 74 -0.35 20.15 -15.61
CA ARG A 74 -0.46 18.70 -15.87
C ARG A 74 -1.60 18.06 -15.08
N LEU A 75 -1.78 18.45 -13.82
CA LEU A 75 -2.87 17.98 -12.96
C LEU A 75 -4.24 18.39 -13.54
N ARG A 76 -4.40 19.66 -13.95
CA ARG A 76 -5.63 20.17 -14.60
C ARG A 76 -5.95 19.47 -15.92
N ALA A 77 -4.93 19.16 -16.72
CA ALA A 77 -5.10 18.46 -17.99
C ALA A 77 -5.50 16.98 -17.83
N GLY A 78 -5.67 16.50 -16.59
CA GLY A 78 -5.93 15.09 -16.32
C GLY A 78 -4.75 14.20 -16.71
N GLY A 79 -3.53 14.74 -16.72
CA GLY A 79 -2.31 14.13 -17.26
C GLY A 79 -1.75 12.96 -16.44
N ALA A 80 -2.62 12.21 -15.77
CA ALA A 80 -2.29 10.89 -15.26
C ALA A 80 -1.94 9.98 -16.44
N VAL A 81 -0.72 9.43 -16.41
CA VAL A 81 -0.41 8.19 -17.13
C VAL A 81 -1.34 7.10 -16.56
N GLU A 82 -1.58 6.01 -17.30
CA GLU A 82 -2.15 4.79 -16.70
C GLU A 82 -1.47 4.56 -15.33
N ASP A 83 -2.28 4.37 -14.28
CA ASP A 83 -1.90 4.21 -12.86
C ASP A 83 -1.65 5.47 -12.00
N GLY A 84 -1.73 6.67 -12.57
CA GLY A 84 -1.85 7.92 -11.81
C GLY A 84 -0.54 8.62 -11.46
N PHE A 85 0.63 8.10 -11.83
CA PHE A 85 1.90 8.80 -11.63
C PHE A 85 1.97 10.08 -12.45
N VAL A 86 2.37 11.18 -11.80
CA VAL A 86 2.50 12.48 -12.45
C VAL A 86 3.97 12.88 -12.57
N THR A 87 4.69 12.97 -11.46
CA THR A 87 6.08 13.43 -11.45
C THR A 87 6.76 13.10 -10.13
N ARG A 88 8.08 13.30 -10.09
CA ARG A 88 8.82 13.48 -8.85
C ARG A 88 8.83 14.96 -8.45
N TRP A 89 8.67 15.25 -7.17
CA TRP A 89 8.70 16.57 -6.55
C TRP A 89 9.62 16.53 -5.34
N ARG A 90 10.32 17.63 -5.04
CA ARG A 90 11.27 17.70 -3.93
C ARG A 90 10.69 18.53 -2.78
N GLY A 91 10.62 17.92 -1.60
CA GLY A 91 10.14 18.56 -0.38
C GLY A 91 11.13 19.58 0.20
N VAL A 92 10.65 20.41 1.13
CA VAL A 92 11.51 21.36 1.85
C VAL A 92 12.48 20.67 2.81
N ASP A 93 12.19 19.41 3.16
CA ASP A 93 13.07 18.51 3.90
C ASP A 93 14.18 17.89 3.05
N ALA A 94 14.31 18.33 1.79
CA ALA A 94 15.29 17.89 0.81
C ALA A 94 15.20 16.41 0.43
N LEU A 95 14.05 15.76 0.65
CA LEU A 95 13.74 14.43 0.13
C LEU A 95 12.95 14.53 -1.18
N ASP A 96 13.10 13.51 -2.02
CA ASP A 96 12.31 13.38 -3.24
C ASP A 96 11.04 12.56 -2.97
N TYR A 97 9.95 12.96 -3.60
CA TYR A 97 8.62 12.36 -3.44
C TYR A 97 8.00 12.09 -4.81
N ASP A 98 7.31 10.96 -4.94
CA ASP A 98 6.51 10.66 -6.11
C ASP A 98 5.11 11.25 -5.92
N VAL A 99 4.62 11.96 -6.93
CA VAL A 99 3.30 12.61 -6.95
C VAL A 99 2.37 11.77 -7.82
N ILE A 100 1.33 11.23 -7.19
CA ILE A 100 0.29 10.42 -7.79
C ILE A 100 -1.01 11.22 -7.74
N ALA A 101 -1.76 11.27 -8.84
CA ALA A 101 -3.03 11.98 -8.91
C ALA A 101 -4.11 11.09 -9.55
N ARG A 102 -5.28 11.02 -8.92
CA ARG A 102 -6.40 10.19 -9.36
C ARG A 102 -7.72 10.96 -9.24
N PRO A 103 -8.50 11.10 -10.33
CA PRO A 103 -9.85 11.64 -10.25
C PRO A 103 -10.74 10.72 -9.40
N GLN A 104 -11.56 11.30 -8.54
CA GLN A 104 -12.53 10.56 -7.73
C GLN A 104 -13.80 11.36 -7.49
N GLY A 105 -14.87 10.99 -8.21
CA GLY A 105 -16.13 11.73 -8.18
C GLY A 105 -15.91 13.20 -8.56
N ALA A 106 -16.23 14.12 -7.64
CA ALA A 106 -16.05 15.56 -7.82
C ALA A 106 -14.70 16.09 -7.30
N ASN A 107 -13.79 15.21 -6.86
CA ASN A 107 -12.50 15.58 -6.32
C ASN A 107 -11.35 15.05 -7.19
N LEU A 108 -10.18 15.64 -7.04
CA LEU A 108 -8.90 15.09 -7.44
C LEU A 108 -8.15 14.67 -6.17
N ILE A 109 -7.80 13.39 -6.06
CA ILE A 109 -6.98 12.88 -4.95
C ILE A 109 -5.53 12.95 -5.38
N ILE A 110 -4.69 13.58 -4.56
CA ILE A 110 -3.25 13.69 -4.80
C ILE A 110 -2.51 13.06 -3.63
N GLU A 111 -1.73 12.04 -3.91
CA GLU A 111 -0.84 11.38 -2.96
C GLU A 111 0.61 11.81 -3.27
N ILE A 112 1.32 12.29 -2.26
CA ILE A 112 2.75 12.62 -2.35
C ILE A 112 3.48 11.69 -1.39
N GLU A 113 4.06 10.62 -1.91
CA GLU A 113 4.72 9.60 -1.09
C GLU A 113 6.23 9.63 -1.26
N GLN A 114 6.97 9.19 -0.24
CA GLN A 114 8.42 9.20 -0.27
C GLN A 114 8.93 8.32 -1.43
N SER A 115 9.75 8.90 -2.33
CA SER A 115 10.37 8.16 -3.45
C SER A 115 11.44 7.20 -2.92
N SER A 116 11.88 6.26 -3.76
CA SER A 116 13.20 5.65 -3.58
C SER A 116 14.24 6.78 -3.50
N GLN A 117 14.93 6.91 -2.37
CA GLN A 117 16.00 7.92 -2.21
C GLN A 117 17.31 7.44 -2.87
N GLY A 118 17.22 6.44 -3.74
CA GLY A 118 18.28 5.73 -4.42
C GLY A 118 17.61 4.67 -5.30
N ALA A 119 17.41 4.99 -6.57
CA ALA A 119 16.81 4.06 -7.51
C ALA A 119 17.85 2.98 -7.89
N LEU A 120 17.38 1.74 -8.05
CA LEU A 120 18.05 0.83 -8.98
C LEU A 120 18.07 1.53 -10.34
N PRO A 121 19.20 1.63 -11.05
CA PRO A 121 19.20 2.15 -12.41
C PRO A 121 18.13 1.42 -13.21
N GLY A 122 17.28 2.15 -13.97
CA GLY A 122 16.10 1.54 -14.62
C GLY A 122 16.42 0.32 -15.48
N ILE A 123 17.62 0.26 -16.06
CA ILE A 123 18.11 -0.90 -16.80
C ILE A 123 18.29 -2.15 -15.94
N GLU A 124 18.73 -2.01 -14.69
CA GLU A 124 18.86 -3.13 -13.76
C GLU A 124 17.50 -3.67 -13.34
N LEU A 125 16.54 -2.78 -13.09
CA LEU A 125 15.15 -3.15 -12.79
C LEU A 125 14.53 -3.94 -13.95
N ILE A 126 14.59 -3.40 -15.17
CA ILE A 126 14.08 -4.06 -16.39
C ILE A 126 14.72 -5.43 -16.57
N SER A 127 16.05 -5.52 -16.44
CA SER A 127 16.78 -6.79 -16.57
C SER A 127 16.32 -7.85 -15.55
N ARG A 128 16.05 -7.45 -14.30
CA ARG A 128 15.52 -8.36 -13.27
C ARG A 128 14.11 -8.83 -13.61
N ILE A 129 13.25 -7.95 -14.12
CA ILE A 129 11.89 -8.28 -14.56
C ILE A 129 11.94 -9.28 -15.73
N ASP A 130 12.73 -9.00 -16.77
CA ASP A 130 12.88 -9.88 -17.93
C ASP A 130 13.39 -11.27 -17.53
N ALA A 131 14.35 -11.32 -16.61
CA ALA A 131 14.87 -12.58 -16.08
C ALA A 131 13.79 -13.37 -15.33
N ALA A 132 12.98 -12.70 -14.50
CA ALA A 132 11.87 -13.31 -13.78
C ALA A 132 10.77 -13.82 -14.72
N ALA A 133 10.35 -12.99 -15.68
CA ALA A 133 9.35 -13.36 -16.70
C ALA A 133 9.81 -14.60 -17.49
N GLY A 134 11.06 -14.60 -17.96
CA GLY A 134 11.61 -15.76 -18.66
C GLY A 134 11.70 -17.01 -17.77
N ALA A 135 11.96 -16.87 -16.46
CA ALA A 135 11.95 -18.01 -15.54
C ALA A 135 10.54 -18.59 -15.37
N PHE A 136 9.52 -17.73 -15.28
CA PHE A 136 8.13 -18.16 -15.17
C PHE A 136 7.66 -18.90 -16.43
N GLU A 137 8.00 -18.41 -17.62
CA GLU A 137 7.66 -19.06 -18.90
C GLU A 137 8.26 -20.46 -19.06
N ARG A 138 9.46 -20.69 -18.49
CA ARG A 138 10.16 -21.99 -18.56
C ARG A 138 9.71 -22.98 -17.48
N ALA A 139 8.97 -22.54 -16.49
CA ALA A 139 8.57 -23.37 -15.36
C ALA A 139 7.60 -24.47 -15.83
N SER A 140 7.87 -25.72 -15.42
CA SER A 140 7.10 -26.89 -15.85
C SER A 140 5.87 -27.20 -14.97
N SER A 141 5.62 -26.41 -13.93
CA SER A 141 4.49 -26.58 -13.03
C SER A 141 4.15 -25.27 -12.29
N VAL A 142 2.92 -25.19 -11.78
CA VAL A 142 2.47 -24.06 -10.93
C VAL A 142 3.38 -23.88 -9.72
N ARG A 143 3.78 -24.99 -9.06
CA ARG A 143 4.71 -24.96 -7.93
C ARG A 143 6.03 -24.30 -8.32
N ALA A 144 6.60 -24.67 -9.46
CA ALA A 144 7.86 -24.10 -9.94
C ALA A 144 7.74 -22.60 -10.25
N VAL A 145 6.60 -22.15 -10.80
CA VAL A 145 6.31 -20.72 -10.97
C VAL A 145 6.25 -20.02 -9.62
N CYS A 146 5.53 -20.57 -8.64
CA CYS A 146 5.42 -19.97 -7.30
C CYS A 146 6.78 -19.88 -6.58
N GLU A 147 7.61 -20.93 -6.66
CA GLU A 147 8.96 -20.94 -6.07
C GLU A 147 9.85 -19.88 -6.74
N SER A 148 9.85 -19.83 -8.08
CA SER A 148 10.61 -18.81 -8.83
C SER A 148 10.11 -17.39 -8.54
N ALA A 149 8.80 -17.19 -8.39
CA ALA A 149 8.22 -15.90 -8.06
C ALA A 149 8.66 -15.45 -6.66
N ALA A 150 8.62 -16.32 -5.66
CA ALA A 150 9.06 -15.99 -4.32
C ALA A 150 10.53 -15.52 -4.30
N GLU A 151 11.41 -16.20 -5.05
CA GLU A 151 12.82 -15.81 -5.19
C GLU A 151 13.00 -14.48 -5.91
N ALA A 152 12.32 -14.29 -7.04
CA ALA A 152 12.40 -13.06 -7.84
C ALA A 152 11.94 -11.84 -7.04
N PHE A 153 10.79 -11.93 -6.36
CA PHE A 153 10.28 -10.88 -5.49
C PHE A 153 11.24 -10.59 -4.34
N ARG A 154 11.89 -11.60 -3.75
CA ARG A 154 12.84 -11.39 -2.67
C ARG A 154 14.09 -10.66 -3.16
N ALA A 155 14.61 -11.05 -4.31
CA ALA A 155 15.77 -10.43 -4.93
C ALA A 155 15.47 -8.97 -5.35
N LEU A 156 14.25 -8.71 -5.85
CA LEU A 156 13.82 -7.39 -6.29
C LEU A 156 13.56 -6.44 -5.12
N THR A 157 12.78 -6.89 -4.14
CA THR A 157 12.25 -6.02 -3.07
C THR A 157 13.15 -5.98 -1.83
N GLY A 158 13.98 -7.00 -1.62
CA GLY A 158 14.84 -7.13 -0.44
C GLY A 158 14.10 -7.40 0.86
N PHE A 159 12.81 -7.76 0.83
CA PHE A 159 12.08 -8.14 2.05
C PHE A 159 12.67 -9.42 2.66
N ASP A 160 12.58 -9.57 3.99
CA ASP A 160 13.17 -10.71 4.69
C ASP A 160 12.51 -12.03 4.29
N ARG A 161 11.19 -12.02 4.03
CA ARG A 161 10.38 -13.18 3.66
C ARG A 161 9.39 -12.83 2.56
N ILE A 162 9.31 -13.67 1.54
CA ILE A 162 8.29 -13.66 0.50
C ILE A 162 7.54 -14.99 0.57
N MET A 163 6.22 -14.92 0.55
CA MET A 163 5.33 -16.07 0.51
C MET A 163 4.41 -15.96 -0.68
N ILE A 164 4.25 -17.05 -1.43
CA ILE A 164 3.11 -17.20 -2.32
C ILE A 164 2.00 -17.85 -1.51
N TYR A 165 1.02 -17.03 -1.17
CA TYR A 165 -0.17 -17.41 -0.43
C TYR A 165 -1.30 -17.69 -1.42
N ARG A 166 -1.90 -18.88 -1.37
CA ARG A 166 -3.00 -19.28 -2.24
C ARG A 166 -4.29 -19.39 -1.43
N PHE A 167 -5.38 -18.83 -1.94
CA PHE A 167 -6.72 -19.07 -1.39
C PHE A 167 -7.25 -20.45 -1.79
N LEU A 168 -7.91 -21.11 -0.84
CA LEU A 168 -8.60 -22.39 -0.99
C LEU A 168 -10.10 -22.18 -1.16
N ASP A 169 -10.83 -23.24 -1.48
CA ASP A 169 -12.27 -23.19 -1.79
C ASP A 169 -13.13 -22.67 -0.62
N ASP A 170 -12.64 -22.77 0.61
CA ASP A 170 -13.30 -22.30 1.83
C ASP A 170 -12.80 -20.91 2.30
N ASP A 171 -12.15 -20.15 1.41
CA ASP A 171 -11.49 -18.86 1.66
C ASP A 171 -10.32 -18.92 2.67
N ALA A 172 -10.00 -20.09 3.25
CA ALA A 172 -8.74 -20.27 3.95
C ALA A 172 -7.59 -20.13 2.96
N GLY A 173 -6.37 -20.03 3.43
CA GLY A 173 -5.24 -20.03 2.52
C GLY A 173 -4.01 -20.72 3.03
N GLN A 174 -3.13 -21.02 2.10
CA GLN A 174 -1.95 -21.83 2.31
C GLN A 174 -0.74 -21.17 1.67
N VAL A 175 0.40 -21.21 2.37
CA VAL A 175 1.68 -20.83 1.77
C VAL A 175 2.18 -21.99 0.90
N VAL A 176 2.10 -21.81 -0.42
CA VAL A 176 2.48 -22.83 -1.41
C VAL A 176 3.95 -22.74 -1.82
N ALA A 177 4.57 -21.57 -1.70
CA ALA A 177 6.00 -21.34 -1.88
C ALA A 177 6.50 -20.22 -0.97
N GLU A 178 7.77 -20.27 -0.58
CA GLU A 178 8.41 -19.29 0.30
C GLU A 178 9.87 -19.07 -0.12
N SER A 179 10.31 -17.81 -0.08
CA SER A 179 11.73 -17.44 -0.14
C SER A 179 12.03 -16.53 1.04
N ARG A 180 13.06 -16.82 1.83
CA ARG A 180 13.32 -16.10 3.09
C ARG A 180 14.79 -15.97 3.44
N SER A 181 15.10 -15.03 4.34
CA SER A 181 16.39 -14.96 5.01
C SER A 181 16.55 -16.10 6.01
N LEU A 182 17.79 -16.38 6.41
CA LEU A 182 18.10 -17.40 7.41
C LEU A 182 17.63 -17.02 8.82
N GLU A 183 17.38 -15.73 9.06
CA GLU A 183 17.08 -15.16 10.38
C GLU A 183 15.59 -15.24 10.76
N VAL A 184 14.70 -15.53 9.80
CA VAL A 184 13.26 -15.59 10.02
C VAL A 184 12.77 -17.03 9.92
N GLU A 185 11.80 -17.41 10.77
CA GLU A 185 11.18 -18.75 10.73
C GLU A 185 10.50 -19.03 9.37
N SER A 186 10.12 -20.28 9.11
CA SER A 186 9.41 -20.65 7.88
C SER A 186 7.90 -20.72 8.11
N PHE A 187 7.11 -20.26 7.14
CA PHE A 187 5.68 -20.51 7.06
C PHE A 187 5.30 -21.46 5.91
N GLN A 188 6.29 -22.10 5.26
CA GLN A 188 6.03 -23.01 4.15
C GLN A 188 5.00 -24.10 4.55
N ASN A 189 3.97 -24.28 3.73
CA ASN A 189 2.84 -25.20 3.94
C ASN A 189 1.89 -24.86 5.12
N HIS A 190 2.10 -23.76 5.84
CA HIS A 190 1.16 -23.32 6.87
C HIS A 190 -0.19 -22.96 6.25
N HIS A 191 -1.25 -23.24 6.99
CA HIS A 191 -2.62 -22.87 6.66
C HIS A 191 -3.07 -21.74 7.58
N PHE A 192 -3.82 -20.81 7.01
CA PHE A 192 -4.37 -19.64 7.70
C PHE A 192 -5.89 -19.63 7.50
N PRO A 193 -6.67 -19.38 8.57
CA PRO A 193 -8.12 -19.35 8.47
C PRO A 193 -8.61 -18.17 7.61
N ALA A 194 -9.78 -18.33 7.00
CA ALA A 194 -10.42 -17.28 6.18
C ALA A 194 -10.62 -15.95 6.93
N THR A 195 -10.70 -15.99 8.26
CA THR A 195 -10.86 -14.82 9.13
C THR A 195 -9.65 -13.88 9.13
N ASP A 196 -8.47 -14.36 8.74
CA ASP A 196 -7.26 -13.53 8.71
C ASP A 196 -7.29 -12.51 7.57
N ILE A 197 -8.02 -12.80 6.49
CA ILE A 197 -8.24 -11.89 5.36
C ILE A 197 -9.76 -11.80 5.09
N PRO A 198 -10.47 -10.91 5.80
CA PRO A 198 -11.90 -10.66 5.65
C PRO A 198 -12.35 -10.42 4.20
N ARG A 199 -13.62 -10.70 3.89
CA ARG A 199 -14.16 -10.58 2.52
C ARG A 199 -13.97 -9.18 1.93
N GLN A 200 -14.17 -8.15 2.73
CA GLN A 200 -13.95 -6.75 2.31
C GLN A 200 -12.48 -6.43 2.00
N ALA A 201 -11.54 -7.08 2.68
CA ALA A 201 -10.11 -6.93 2.40
C ALA A 201 -9.78 -7.62 1.07
N ARG A 202 -10.33 -8.82 0.80
CA ARG A 202 -10.20 -9.51 -0.50
C ARG A 202 -10.75 -8.68 -1.65
N ALA A 203 -11.91 -8.04 -1.47
CA ALA A 203 -12.46 -7.13 -2.48
C ALA A 203 -11.53 -5.94 -2.77
N LEU A 204 -10.88 -5.37 -1.74
CA LEU A 204 -9.88 -4.32 -1.93
C LEU A 204 -8.63 -4.81 -2.64
N TYR A 205 -8.19 -6.04 -2.41
CA TYR A 205 -7.06 -6.64 -3.15
C TYR A 205 -7.36 -6.81 -4.64
N ILE A 206 -8.61 -7.08 -5.01
CA ILE A 206 -9.01 -7.10 -6.42
C ILE A 206 -9.02 -5.68 -7.00
N ARG A 207 -9.53 -4.69 -6.27
CA ARG A 207 -9.64 -3.29 -6.73
C ARG A 207 -8.29 -2.58 -6.81
N ASN A 208 -7.41 -2.79 -5.82
CA ASN A 208 -6.10 -2.20 -5.73
C ASN A 208 -5.06 -3.31 -5.45
N PRO A 209 -4.42 -3.85 -6.52
CA PRO A 209 -3.63 -5.07 -6.43
C PRO A 209 -2.41 -5.01 -5.52
N VAL A 210 -1.88 -3.81 -5.25
CA VAL A 210 -0.67 -3.62 -4.43
C VAL A 210 -1.01 -2.88 -3.15
N ARG A 211 -0.62 -3.45 -2.01
CA ARG A 211 -0.78 -2.84 -0.69
C ARG A 211 0.53 -2.83 0.07
N VAL A 212 0.88 -1.69 0.65
CA VAL A 212 2.14 -1.49 1.37
C VAL A 212 1.89 -0.93 2.77
N ILE A 213 2.66 -1.44 3.73
CA ILE A 213 2.70 -1.06 5.14
C ILE A 213 4.18 -0.94 5.53
N PRO A 214 4.82 0.24 5.34
CA PRO A 214 6.26 0.37 5.55
C PRO A 214 6.70 0.22 7.01
N ASP A 215 5.83 0.55 7.96
CA ASP A 215 6.04 0.30 9.39
C ASP A 215 4.71 0.00 10.04
N ALA A 216 4.46 -1.23 10.51
CA ALA A 216 3.22 -1.63 11.17
C ALA A 216 2.99 -0.95 12.55
N ARG A 217 3.98 -0.24 13.08
CA ARG A 217 3.88 0.51 14.36
C ARG A 217 3.70 2.02 14.15
N TYR A 218 3.17 2.41 13.00
CA TYR A 218 2.93 3.81 12.68
C TYR A 218 1.76 4.40 13.48
N THR A 219 1.78 5.72 13.65
CA THR A 219 0.61 6.49 14.11
C THR A 219 -0.16 6.99 12.90
N PRO A 220 -1.47 6.68 12.74
CA PRO A 220 -2.27 7.19 11.65
C PRO A 220 -2.32 8.73 11.62
N GLU A 221 -2.25 9.30 10.42
CA GLU A 221 -2.33 10.74 10.19
C GLU A 221 -3.74 11.05 9.62
N PRO A 222 -4.66 11.59 10.43
CA PRO A 222 -6.04 11.82 10.02
C PRO A 222 -6.20 12.91 8.96
N LEU A 223 -7.26 12.81 8.17
CA LEU A 223 -7.66 13.83 7.21
C LEU A 223 -8.32 15.02 7.91
N HIS A 224 -7.85 16.22 7.56
CA HIS A 224 -8.33 17.49 8.10
C HIS A 224 -8.70 18.49 7.00
N PRO A 225 -9.79 19.25 7.15
CA PRO A 225 -10.84 19.07 8.15
C PRO A 225 -11.59 17.73 7.96
N ALA A 226 -12.38 17.35 8.97
CA ALA A 226 -13.27 16.21 8.88
C ALA A 226 -14.25 16.38 7.70
N ALA A 227 -14.66 15.28 7.09
CA ALA A 227 -15.61 15.33 5.98
C ALA A 227 -16.92 16.02 6.42
N PRO A 228 -17.47 16.97 5.63
CA PRO A 228 -18.75 17.61 5.94
C PRO A 228 -19.96 16.70 5.71
N GLY A 229 -19.75 15.47 5.21
CA GLY A 229 -20.77 14.49 4.86
C GLY A 229 -20.17 13.08 4.88
N ASP A 230 -20.39 12.33 3.81
CA ASP A 230 -19.87 10.96 3.71
C ASP A 230 -18.33 10.93 3.76
N PRO A 231 -17.74 9.94 4.44
CA PRO A 231 -16.29 9.71 4.44
C PRO A 231 -15.72 9.55 3.03
N LEU A 232 -14.43 9.86 2.87
CA LEU A 232 -13.73 9.62 1.62
C LEU A 232 -13.53 8.10 1.41
N ASP A 233 -14.02 7.56 0.30
CA ASP A 233 -13.63 6.21 -0.14
C ASP A 233 -12.14 6.22 -0.50
N MET A 234 -11.31 5.59 0.32
CA MET A 234 -9.86 5.52 0.13
C MET A 234 -9.41 4.20 -0.51
N SER A 235 -10.32 3.42 -1.09
CA SER A 235 -10.01 2.10 -1.68
C SER A 235 -8.84 2.15 -2.69
N ASP A 236 -8.76 3.23 -3.47
CA ASP A 236 -7.73 3.42 -4.50
C ASP A 236 -6.52 4.23 -4.02
N CYS A 237 -6.48 4.63 -2.75
CA CYS A 237 -5.36 5.38 -2.16
C CYS A 237 -4.27 4.42 -1.68
N GLY A 238 -3.03 4.60 -2.15
CA GLY A 238 -1.87 3.83 -1.70
C GLY A 238 -1.57 4.06 -0.22
N LEU A 239 -1.70 5.30 0.25
CA LEU A 239 -1.40 5.75 1.60
C LEU A 239 -2.50 5.43 2.62
N ARG A 240 -3.66 4.89 2.20
CA ARG A 240 -4.80 4.59 3.09
C ARG A 240 -4.34 3.93 4.39
N SER A 241 -4.86 4.35 5.54
CA SER A 241 -4.55 3.71 6.83
C SER A 241 -5.06 2.26 6.89
N VAL A 242 -4.37 1.43 7.67
CA VAL A 242 -4.62 0.02 7.94
C VAL A 242 -5.48 -0.13 9.19
N SER A 243 -6.35 -1.14 9.22
CA SER A 243 -7.09 -1.52 10.43
C SER A 243 -6.13 -1.82 11.59
N PRO A 244 -6.37 -1.29 12.80
CA PRO A 244 -5.60 -1.63 14.00
C PRO A 244 -5.59 -3.14 14.31
N VAL A 245 -6.63 -3.87 13.91
CA VAL A 245 -6.70 -5.34 14.07
C VAL A 245 -5.59 -6.01 13.27
N HIS A 246 -5.42 -5.60 12.02
CA HIS A 246 -4.35 -6.14 11.17
C HIS A 246 -2.96 -5.68 11.64
N LEU A 247 -2.81 -4.47 12.18
CA LEU A 247 -1.55 -4.03 12.79
C LEU A 247 -1.16 -4.89 14.00
N LYS A 248 -2.12 -5.22 14.88
CA LYS A 248 -1.91 -6.15 16.01
C LYS A 248 -1.56 -7.56 15.51
N TYR A 249 -2.19 -8.01 14.42
CA TYR A 249 -1.86 -9.29 13.79
C TYR A 249 -0.41 -9.34 13.29
N LEU A 250 0.05 -8.30 12.57
CA LEU A 250 1.43 -8.20 12.10
C LEU A 250 2.42 -8.15 13.27
N ASP A 251 2.11 -7.40 14.33
CA ASP A 251 2.98 -7.33 15.52
C ASP A 251 3.10 -8.68 16.23
N ASN A 252 2.01 -9.45 16.34
CA ASN A 252 2.02 -10.81 16.89
C ASN A 252 2.89 -11.78 16.06
N MET A 253 3.05 -11.52 14.76
CA MET A 253 3.94 -12.28 13.87
C MET A 253 5.39 -11.77 13.88
N GLY A 254 5.70 -10.71 14.64
CA GLY A 254 7.01 -10.06 14.61
C GLY A 254 7.30 -9.30 13.31
N VAL A 255 6.27 -8.97 12.53
CA VAL A 255 6.39 -8.26 11.25
C VAL A 255 6.34 -6.75 11.49
N ARG A 256 7.37 -6.04 11.00
CA ARG A 256 7.44 -4.57 11.07
C ARG A 256 7.13 -3.90 9.76
N ALA A 257 7.39 -4.52 8.62
CA ALA A 257 6.93 -4.02 7.33
C ALA A 257 6.24 -5.13 6.56
N SER A 258 5.17 -4.79 5.85
CA SER A 258 4.42 -5.71 5.01
C SER A 258 4.16 -5.08 3.65
N ALA A 259 4.26 -5.87 2.60
CA ALA A 259 3.72 -5.54 1.29
C ALA A 259 3.00 -6.75 0.73
N SER A 260 2.00 -6.52 -0.11
CA SER A 260 1.29 -7.60 -0.80
C SER A 260 0.97 -7.20 -2.23
N VAL A 261 1.11 -8.17 -3.13
CA VAL A 261 0.72 -8.06 -4.54
C VAL A 261 -0.29 -9.16 -4.84
N SER A 262 -1.42 -8.78 -5.42
CA SER A 262 -2.54 -9.68 -5.69
C SER A 262 -2.25 -10.53 -6.92
N ILE A 263 -2.53 -11.82 -6.83
CA ILE A 263 -2.51 -12.76 -7.95
C ILE A 263 -3.96 -12.96 -8.37
N ILE A 264 -4.34 -12.35 -9.50
CA ILE A 264 -5.71 -12.36 -10.01
C ILE A 264 -5.74 -13.24 -11.28
N ILE A 265 -6.64 -14.22 -11.29
CA ILE A 265 -6.84 -15.13 -12.42
C ILE A 265 -8.32 -15.08 -12.78
N ASP A 266 -8.63 -14.78 -14.05
CA ASP A 266 -10.01 -14.67 -14.56
C ASP A 266 -10.91 -13.71 -13.74
N GLY A 267 -10.31 -12.66 -13.17
CA GLY A 267 -11.00 -11.66 -12.35
C GLY A 267 -11.21 -12.06 -10.89
N GLU A 268 -10.78 -13.26 -10.49
CA GLU A 268 -10.86 -13.75 -9.11
C GLU A 268 -9.52 -13.67 -8.39
N LEU A 269 -9.55 -13.41 -7.08
CA LEU A 269 -8.36 -13.36 -6.24
C LEU A 269 -7.86 -14.79 -5.95
N TRP A 270 -6.92 -15.27 -6.76
CA TRP A 270 -6.32 -16.59 -6.61
C TRP A 270 -5.38 -16.68 -5.40
N GLY A 271 -4.65 -15.60 -5.14
CA GLY A 271 -3.65 -15.57 -4.08
C GLY A 271 -2.99 -14.21 -3.91
N LEU A 272 -1.97 -14.18 -3.06
CA LEU A 272 -1.15 -13.02 -2.78
C LEU A 272 0.32 -13.41 -2.82
N VAL A 273 1.16 -12.55 -3.37
CA VAL A 273 2.57 -12.47 -2.99
C VAL A 273 2.64 -11.63 -1.72
N ALA A 274 2.94 -12.24 -0.59
CA ALA A 274 3.04 -11.56 0.70
C ALA A 274 4.52 -11.38 1.10
N CYS A 275 4.91 -10.14 1.36
CA CYS A 275 6.28 -9.74 1.65
C CYS A 275 6.36 -9.22 3.09
N HIS A 276 7.22 -9.78 3.93
CA HIS A 276 7.38 -9.37 5.33
C HIS A 276 8.84 -9.07 5.68
N SER A 277 9.05 -8.03 6.49
CA SER A 277 10.35 -7.69 7.08
C SER A 277 10.23 -7.42 8.56
N ALA A 278 11.27 -7.74 9.32
CA ALA A 278 11.37 -7.50 10.77
C ALA A 278 11.77 -6.05 11.11
N ARG A 279 12.07 -5.23 10.09
CA ARG A 279 12.37 -3.80 10.19
C ARG A 279 11.46 -2.99 9.27
N PRO A 280 11.24 -1.69 9.56
CA PRO A 280 10.58 -0.79 8.62
C PRO A 280 11.26 -0.83 7.26
N GLN A 281 10.47 -0.95 6.20
CA GLN A 281 10.94 -1.06 4.82
C GLN A 281 9.87 -0.54 3.88
N LEU A 282 10.20 0.50 3.13
CA LEU A 282 9.34 1.04 2.10
C LEU A 282 9.47 0.19 0.83
N LEU A 283 8.35 -0.07 0.17
CA LEU A 283 8.32 -0.53 -1.23
C LEU A 283 7.97 0.69 -2.11
N PRO A 284 8.96 1.33 -2.76
CA PRO A 284 8.76 2.58 -3.51
C PRO A 284 7.83 2.40 -4.71
N PHE A 285 7.14 3.47 -5.13
CA PHE A 285 6.18 3.45 -6.24
C PHE A 285 6.74 2.78 -7.50
N GLU A 286 7.95 3.15 -7.91
CA GLU A 286 8.60 2.60 -9.11
C GLU A 286 8.77 1.08 -9.08
N VAL A 287 8.98 0.47 -7.90
CA VAL A 287 9.09 -0.99 -7.75
C VAL A 287 7.71 -1.65 -7.69
N ARG A 288 6.67 -0.92 -7.26
CA ARG A 288 5.29 -1.43 -7.22
C ARG A 288 4.66 -1.52 -8.61
N MET A 289 5.09 -0.64 -9.50
CA MET A 289 4.62 -0.58 -10.89
C MET A 289 5.41 -1.49 -11.85
N ALA A 290 6.47 -2.11 -11.36
CA ALA A 290 7.41 -2.93 -12.11
C ALA A 290 6.99 -4.42 -12.17
#